data_AF-A0A954QIZ6-F1
#
_entry.id   AF-A0A954QIZ6-F1
#
_cell.length_a   1.000
_cell.length_b   1.000
_cell.length_c   1.000
_cell.angle_alpha   90.00
_cell.angle_beta   90.00
_cell.angle_gamma   90.00
#
_symmetry.space_group_name_H-M   'P 1'
#
loop_
_entity.id
_entity.type
_entity.pdbx_description
1 polymer ?
#
loop_
_entity_poly.entity_id
_entity_poly.type
_entity_poly.pdbx_seq_one_letter_code
_entity_poly.pdbx_strand_id
1 'polypeptide(L)'
;EFSTVDVLVRGDTDAAFIIGADPGATMPQPAIDHLARIPTIVLDPHVTHTSRLARVHITTAPAGIAAPGTGYRMDEIPLPLKPALKSPYPTDEEVVRRIRDAVAAKPLWLPEEHPLTTAQV
;
A
#
# COMPACT_ATOMS: atom_id res chain seq x y z
N GLU A 1 -19.39 4.33 8.06
CA GLU A 1 -18.71 3.51 7.04
C GLU A 1 -17.37 4.16 6.72
N PHE A 2 -16.31 3.37 6.49
CA PHE A 2 -14.95 3.84 6.23
C PHE A 2 -14.49 3.32 4.87
N SER A 3 -14.86 4.02 3.80
CA SER A 3 -14.27 3.77 2.49
C SER A 3 -12.97 4.57 2.35
N THR A 4 -12.02 4.08 1.55
CA THR A 4 -10.78 4.81 1.24
C THR A 4 -11.07 6.18 0.65
N VAL A 5 -12.13 6.30 -0.16
CA VAL A 5 -12.55 7.59 -0.75
C VAL A 5 -12.99 8.56 0.36
N ASP A 6 -13.85 8.13 1.27
CA ASP A 6 -14.37 9.00 2.33
C ASP A 6 -13.28 9.55 3.24
N VAL A 7 -12.35 8.69 3.70
CA VAL A 7 -11.27 9.11 4.60
C VAL A 7 -10.26 10.02 3.90
N LEU A 8 -10.05 9.83 2.59
CA LEU A 8 -9.19 10.72 1.81
C LEU A 8 -9.86 12.07 1.54
N VAL A 9 -11.14 12.10 1.16
CA VAL A 9 -11.88 13.34 0.90
C VAL A 9 -12.01 14.19 2.17
N ARG A 10 -12.24 13.56 3.34
CA ARG A 10 -12.38 14.26 4.62
C ARG A 10 -11.06 14.77 5.19
N GLY A 11 -9.93 14.20 4.76
CA GLY A 11 -8.64 14.57 5.33
C GLY A 11 -8.28 13.82 6.61
N ASP A 12 -8.90 12.67 6.87
CA ASP A 12 -8.76 11.94 8.15
C ASP A 12 -7.42 11.19 8.27
N THR A 13 -6.71 11.02 7.16
CA THR A 13 -5.45 10.27 7.07
C THR A 13 -4.24 11.20 7.00
N ASP A 14 -3.15 10.83 7.67
CA ASP A 14 -1.92 11.62 7.73
C ASP A 14 -0.79 11.04 6.85
N ALA A 15 -0.95 9.83 6.33
CA ALA A 15 -0.06 9.17 5.38
C ALA A 15 -0.83 8.15 4.51
N ALA A 16 -0.28 7.82 3.35
CA ALA A 16 -0.83 6.80 2.44
C ALA A 16 0.23 5.79 2.01
N PHE A 17 -0.11 4.50 2.10
CA PHE A 17 0.71 3.41 1.60
C PHE A 17 -0.08 2.61 0.55
N ILE A 18 0.33 2.71 -0.70
CA ILE A 18 -0.42 2.23 -1.87
C ILE A 18 0.35 1.10 -2.53
N ILE A 19 -0.32 -0.02 -2.79
CA ILE A 19 0.30 -1.23 -3.37
C ILE A 19 -0.52 -1.64 -4.59
N GLY A 20 0.10 -1.64 -5.78
CA GLY A 20 -0.50 -2.14 -7.02
C GLY A 20 -1.79 -1.42 -7.45
N ALA A 21 -1.97 -0.16 -7.07
CA ALA A 21 -3.15 0.65 -7.40
C ALA A 21 -2.76 2.06 -7.86
N ASP A 22 -3.60 2.67 -8.69
CA ASP A 22 -3.42 4.05 -9.19
C ASP A 22 -4.57 5.00 -8.77
N PRO A 23 -4.73 5.31 -7.46
CA PRO A 23 -5.77 6.24 -7.00
C PRO A 23 -5.60 7.66 -7.55
N GLY A 24 -4.38 8.10 -7.88
CA GLY A 24 -4.10 9.37 -8.54
C GLY A 24 -4.74 9.50 -9.93
N ALA A 25 -5.15 8.39 -10.56
CA ALA A 25 -5.88 8.38 -11.83
C ALA A 25 -7.37 8.02 -11.69
N THR A 26 -7.76 7.36 -10.60
CA THR A 26 -9.08 6.72 -10.48
C THR A 26 -9.96 7.29 -9.37
N MET A 27 -9.41 8.08 -8.45
CA MET A 27 -10.16 8.69 -7.35
C MET A 27 -10.75 10.06 -7.71
N PRO A 28 -11.76 10.56 -6.97
CA PRO A 28 -12.25 11.92 -7.10
C PRO A 28 -11.16 12.95 -6.80
N GLN A 29 -11.22 14.13 -7.45
CA GLN A 29 -10.21 15.19 -7.31
C GLN A 29 -9.91 15.57 -5.85
N PRO A 30 -10.89 15.72 -4.92
CA PRO A 30 -10.57 16.07 -3.53
C PRO A 30 -9.71 15.02 -2.81
N ALA A 31 -9.88 13.74 -3.15
CA ALA A 31 -9.05 12.66 -2.61
C ALA A 31 -7.63 12.71 -3.18
N ILE A 32 -7.49 12.99 -4.48
CA ILE A 32 -6.19 13.17 -5.14
C ILE A 32 -5.43 14.36 -4.54
N ASP A 33 -6.13 15.49 -4.34
CA ASP A 33 -5.56 16.68 -3.72
C ASP A 33 -5.08 16.41 -2.29
N HIS A 34 -5.79 15.54 -1.55
CA HIS A 34 -5.33 15.11 -0.25
C HIS A 34 -4.11 14.19 -0.33
N LEU A 35 -4.10 13.19 -1.22
CA LEU A 35 -2.94 12.33 -1.46
C LEU A 35 -1.67 13.10 -1.81
N ALA A 36 -1.81 14.21 -2.55
CA ALA A 36 -0.70 15.10 -2.91
C ALA A 36 -0.16 15.91 -1.71
N ARG A 37 -0.94 16.09 -0.64
CA ARG A 37 -0.54 16.83 0.56
C ARG A 37 0.15 15.95 1.61
N ILE A 38 -0.24 14.69 1.73
CA ILE A 38 0.28 13.78 2.75
C ILE A 38 1.46 12.95 2.24
N PRO A 39 2.32 12.39 3.12
CA PRO A 39 3.35 11.45 2.73
C PRO A 39 2.74 10.19 2.10
N THR A 40 2.89 10.07 0.78
CA THR A 40 2.40 8.93 0.00
C THR A 40 3.59 8.05 -0.43
N ILE A 41 3.51 6.75 -0.13
CA ILE A 41 4.47 5.72 -0.54
C ILE A 41 3.76 4.75 -1.49
N VAL A 42 4.39 4.43 -2.62
CA VAL A 42 3.82 3.54 -3.64
C VAL A 42 4.73 2.35 -3.91
N LEU A 43 4.16 1.15 -3.95
CA LEU A 43 4.75 -0.07 -4.49
C LEU A 43 4.03 -0.38 -5.81
N ASP A 44 4.76 -0.28 -6.92
CA ASP A 44 4.20 -0.54 -8.24
C ASP A 44 5.32 -0.92 -9.21
N PRO A 45 5.15 -1.95 -10.08
CA PRO A 45 6.09 -2.22 -11.16
C PRO A 45 6.20 -1.10 -12.21
N HIS A 46 5.22 -0.21 -12.28
CA HIS A 46 5.11 0.84 -13.31
C HIS A 46 5.10 2.25 -12.73
N VAL A 47 5.46 3.21 -13.57
CA VAL A 47 5.26 4.64 -13.27
C VAL A 47 3.82 5.01 -13.60
N THR A 48 3.02 5.23 -12.56
CA THR A 48 1.60 5.60 -12.59
C THR A 48 1.36 7.06 -12.18
N HIS A 49 0.13 7.57 -12.28
CA HIS A 49 -0.18 8.94 -11.80
C HIS A 49 0.10 9.06 -10.30
N THR A 50 -0.26 8.03 -9.55
CA THR A 50 0.01 7.93 -8.11
C THR A 50 1.50 7.93 -7.82
N SER A 51 2.31 7.18 -8.57
CA SER A 51 3.76 7.16 -8.37
C SER A 51 4.41 8.55 -8.55
N ARG A 52 3.86 9.39 -9.42
CA ARG A 52 4.34 10.76 -9.66
C ARG A 52 3.95 11.72 -8.54
N LEU A 53 2.83 11.47 -7.87
CA LEU A 53 2.39 12.21 -6.68
C LEU A 53 3.12 11.72 -5.41
N ALA A 54 3.60 10.47 -5.41
CA ALA A 54 4.21 9.83 -4.26
C ALA A 54 5.54 10.49 -3.87
N ARG A 55 5.80 10.51 -2.56
CA ARG A 55 7.10 10.90 -2.01
C ARG A 55 8.16 9.84 -2.24
N VAL A 56 7.76 8.56 -2.23
CA VAL A 56 8.63 7.42 -2.50
C VAL A 56 7.89 6.43 -3.39
N HIS A 57 8.51 6.05 -4.50
CA HIS A 57 8.07 4.95 -5.35
C HIS A 57 9.11 3.83 -5.27
N ILE A 58 8.68 2.65 -4.83
CA ILE A 58 9.49 1.44 -4.80
C ILE A 58 9.04 0.56 -5.96
N THR A 59 9.93 0.38 -6.95
CA THR A 59 9.66 -0.52 -8.07
C THR A 59 9.71 -1.97 -7.60
N THR A 60 8.62 -2.70 -7.81
CA THR A 60 8.49 -4.12 -7.44
C THR A 60 8.37 -5.03 -8.67
N ALA A 61 8.60 -6.32 -8.47
CA ALA A 61 8.45 -7.33 -9.50
C ALA A 61 6.95 -7.53 -9.80
N PRO A 62 6.51 -7.48 -11.09
CA PRO A 62 5.10 -7.64 -11.41
C PRO A 62 4.58 -9.04 -11.04
N ALA A 63 3.50 -9.08 -10.26
CA ALA A 63 2.82 -10.31 -9.84
C ALA A 63 2.37 -11.14 -11.04
N GLY A 64 2.63 -12.46 -10.98
CA GLY A 64 2.28 -13.41 -12.04
C GLY A 64 3.16 -13.38 -13.29
N ILE A 65 3.93 -12.31 -13.53
CA ILE A 65 4.92 -12.26 -14.61
C ILE A 65 6.29 -12.65 -14.06
N ALA A 66 6.72 -12.02 -12.98
CA ALA A 66 8.04 -12.19 -12.38
C ALA A 66 8.04 -12.42 -10.86
N ALA A 67 6.88 -12.29 -10.20
CA ALA A 67 6.68 -12.61 -8.78
C ALA A 67 5.61 -13.69 -8.60
N PRO A 68 5.84 -14.74 -7.79
CA PRO A 68 4.83 -15.75 -7.48
C PRO A 68 3.78 -15.18 -6.53
N GLY A 69 2.69 -15.93 -6.33
CA GLY A 69 1.64 -15.55 -5.41
C GLY A 69 0.35 -16.32 -5.68
N THR A 70 -0.75 -15.84 -5.12
CA THR A 70 -2.08 -16.40 -5.33
C THR A 70 -3.02 -15.28 -5.74
N GLY A 71 -3.65 -15.41 -6.91
CA GLY A 71 -4.75 -14.56 -7.32
C GLY A 71 -6.07 -15.24 -7.01
N TYR A 72 -7.05 -14.47 -6.53
CA TYR A 72 -8.42 -14.96 -6.36
C TYR A 72 -9.25 -14.52 -7.56
N ARG A 73 -9.92 -15.47 -8.19
CA ARG A 73 -10.92 -15.16 -9.22
C ARG A 73 -12.20 -14.65 -8.56
N MET A 74 -13.10 -14.05 -9.35
CA MET A 74 -14.38 -13.49 -8.87
C MET A 74 -15.31 -14.52 -8.19
N ASP A 75 -15.09 -15.81 -8.40
CA ASP A 75 -15.76 -16.92 -7.70
C ASP A 75 -14.96 -17.43 -6.50
N GLU A 76 -14.02 -16.63 -5.99
CA GLU A 76 -13.15 -16.90 -4.84
C GLU A 76 -12.22 -18.12 -5.00
N ILE A 77 -12.09 -18.67 -6.20
CA ILE A 77 -11.16 -19.77 -6.44
C ILE A 77 -9.72 -19.25 -6.40
N PRO A 78 -8.85 -19.80 -5.53
CA PRO A 78 -7.44 -19.42 -5.47
C PRO A 78 -6.69 -20.05 -6.65
N LEU A 79 -5.99 -19.22 -7.41
CA LEU A 79 -5.17 -19.62 -8.54
C LEU A 79 -3.69 -19.28 -8.26
N PRO A 80 -2.79 -20.28 -8.23
CA PRO A 80 -1.37 -20.02 -8.04
C PRO A 80 -0.80 -19.31 -9.28
N LEU A 81 -0.16 -18.17 -9.04
CA LEU A 81 0.52 -17.39 -10.06
C LEU A 81 1.85 -18.08 -10.42
N LYS A 82 2.12 -18.23 -11.72
CA LYS A 82 3.29 -18.96 -12.25
C LYS A 82 4.19 -17.99 -13.04
N PRO A 83 5.20 -17.38 -12.41
CA PRO A 83 6.10 -16.45 -13.08
C PRO A 83 6.85 -17.10 -14.24
N ALA A 84 6.85 -16.44 -15.39
CA ALA A 84 7.60 -16.87 -16.57
C ALA A 84 8.98 -16.21 -16.66
N LEU A 85 9.15 -15.06 -16.03
CA LEU A 85 10.35 -14.22 -16.10
C LEU A 85 10.98 -14.05 -14.71
N LYS A 86 12.25 -13.67 -14.70
CA LYS A 86 12.94 -13.23 -13.47
C LYS A 86 13.04 -11.71 -13.47
N SER A 87 12.80 -11.09 -12.33
CA SER A 87 12.95 -9.65 -12.12
C SER A 87 14.19 -9.38 -11.26
N PRO A 88 14.93 -8.27 -11.52
CA PRO A 88 15.95 -7.78 -10.59
C PRO A 88 15.34 -7.07 -9.37
N TYR A 89 14.04 -6.76 -9.40
CA TYR A 89 13.32 -6.07 -8.33
C TYR A 89 12.72 -7.05 -7.30
N PRO A 90 12.57 -6.64 -6.03
CA PRO A 90 11.90 -7.45 -5.01
C PRO A 90 10.40 -7.61 -5.28
N THR A 91 9.78 -8.62 -4.70
CA THR A 91 8.31 -8.76 -4.68
C THR A 91 7.68 -7.74 -3.72
N ASP A 92 6.39 -7.45 -3.86
CA ASP A 92 5.68 -6.57 -2.94
C ASP A 92 5.77 -7.08 -1.49
N GLU A 93 5.60 -8.39 -1.28
CA GLU A 93 5.73 -9.05 0.02
C GLU A 93 7.10 -8.83 0.67
N GLU A 94 8.17 -8.94 -0.12
CA GLU A 94 9.55 -8.75 0.35
C GLU A 94 9.77 -7.30 0.80
N VAL A 95 9.25 -6.31 0.05
CA VAL A 95 9.33 -4.90 0.43
C VAL A 95 8.53 -4.63 1.70
N VAL A 96 7.29 -5.11 1.78
CA VAL A 96 6.43 -4.94 2.96
C VAL A 96 7.07 -5.56 4.20
N ARG A 97 7.66 -6.75 4.08
CA ARG A 97 8.40 -7.40 5.17
C ARG A 97 9.58 -6.57 5.65
N ARG A 98 10.39 -6.04 4.74
CA ARG A 98 11.53 -5.17 5.11
C ARG A 98 11.07 -3.88 5.79
N ILE A 99 9.98 -3.28 5.32
CA ILE A 99 9.38 -2.09 5.95
C ILE A 99 8.91 -2.44 7.36
N ARG A 100 8.16 -3.53 7.53
CA ARG A 100 7.69 -4.01 8.83
C ARG A 100 8.86 -4.22 9.80
N ASP A 101 9.90 -4.92 9.38
CA ASP A 101 11.05 -5.24 10.24
C ASP A 101 11.81 -3.96 10.65
N ALA A 102 11.95 -3.00 9.72
CA ALA A 102 12.54 -1.70 10.01
C ALA A 102 11.68 -0.84 10.95
N VAL A 103 10.34 -0.92 10.85
CA VAL A 103 9.43 -0.23 11.77
C VAL A 103 9.47 -0.87 13.16
N ALA A 104 9.48 -2.21 13.25
CA ALA A 104 9.54 -2.94 14.51
C ALA A 104 10.83 -2.71 15.29
N ALA A 105 11.94 -2.42 14.59
CA ALA A 105 13.22 -2.06 15.22
C ALA A 105 13.24 -0.64 15.81
N LYS A 106 12.26 0.22 15.48
CA LYS A 106 12.16 1.56 16.06
C LYS A 106 11.53 1.48 17.46
N PRO A 107 11.98 2.31 18.41
CA PRO A 107 11.27 2.44 19.68
C PRO A 107 9.82 2.85 19.41
N LEU A 108 8.89 2.38 20.25
CA LEU A 108 7.50 2.79 20.18
C LEU A 108 7.46 4.32 20.30
N TRP A 109 7.01 4.99 19.24
CA TRP A 109 6.93 6.45 19.19
C TRP A 109 5.56 6.97 19.62
N LEU A 110 4.60 6.07 19.84
CA LEU A 110 3.33 6.37 20.48
C LEU A 110 3.56 6.43 22.01
N PRO A 111 3.11 7.49 22.70
CA PRO A 111 3.08 7.49 24.16
C PRO A 111 2.19 6.35 24.66
N GLU A 112 2.58 5.67 25.74
CA GLU A 112 1.88 4.49 26.28
C GLU A 112 0.43 4.76 26.74
N GLU A 113 -0.01 6.01 26.73
CA GLU A 113 -1.30 6.43 27.27
C GLU A 113 -2.26 6.89 26.15
N HIS A 114 -3.03 5.95 25.62
CA HIS A 114 -4.32 6.27 24.99
C HIS A 114 -5.38 5.21 25.35
N PRO A 115 -6.62 5.59 25.72
CA PRO A 115 -7.54 4.76 26.52
C PRO A 115 -8.22 3.58 25.79
N LEU A 116 -7.71 3.10 24.67
CA LEU A 116 -8.36 2.05 23.88
C LEU A 116 -7.96 0.62 24.30
N THR A 117 -6.98 0.47 25.20
CA THR A 117 -6.56 -0.84 25.72
C THR A 117 -7.43 -1.35 26.89
N THR A 118 -8.41 -0.56 27.35
CA THR A 118 -9.38 -0.98 28.39
C THR A 118 -10.78 -1.10 27.79
N ALA A 119 -10.92 -1.88 26.73
CA ALA A 119 -12.23 -2.37 26.33
C ALA A 119 -12.11 -3.87 25.98
N GLN A 120 -12.72 -4.69 26.83
CA GLN A 120 -13.13 -6.09 26.62
C GLN A 120 -12.07 -7.16 26.88
N VAL A 121 -12.00 -7.68 28.12
CA VAL A 121 -12.69 -8.91 28.57
C VAL A 121 -13.04 -8.76 30.06
#